data_AF-A0A496VL51-F1
#
_entry.id   AF-A0A496VL51-F1
#
_cell.length_a   1.000
_cell.length_b   1.000
_cell.length_c   1.000
_cell.angle_alpha   90.00
_cell.angle_beta   90.00
_cell.angle_gamma   90.00
#
_symmetry.space_group_name_H-M   'P 1'
#
loop_
_entity.id
_entity.type
_entity.pdbx_description
1 polymer ?
#
loop_
_entity_poly.entity_id
_entity_poly.type
_entity_poly.pdbx_seq_one_letter_code
_entity_poly.pdbx_strand_id
1 'polypeptide(L)'
;MIGAIAGDMIGSVHESAHIKRTHFPLFQKNSRFTDDTVMTIAVAEAILHRQDYGTCLKKWGSKYPDRGYGGLFRRWLQSEDMVPYNSFGNGSAMRVSPVGFAFNKLNDVLEEAKRT
;
A
#
# COMPACT_ATOMS: atom_id res chain seq x y z
N MET A 1 4.81 7.13 -8.80
CA MET A 1 5.00 6.47 -7.47
C MET A 1 5.62 7.39 -6.41
N ILE A 2 6.67 8.17 -6.70
CA ILE A 2 7.34 9.03 -5.69
C ILE A 2 6.35 9.96 -4.96
N GLY A 3 5.38 10.56 -5.65
CA GLY A 3 4.35 11.38 -5.01
C GLY A 3 3.48 10.64 -3.99
N ALA A 4 3.17 9.36 -4.23
CA ALA A 4 2.41 8.54 -3.28
C ALA A 4 3.25 8.23 -2.03
N ILE A 5 4.53 7.88 -2.22
CA ILE A 5 5.47 7.63 -1.12
C ILE A 5 5.69 8.90 -0.29
N ALA A 6 5.89 10.04 -0.96
CA ALA A 6 6.02 11.32 -0.29
C ALA A 6 4.73 11.66 0.49
N GLY A 7 3.57 11.50 -0.14
CA GLY A 7 2.26 11.75 0.50
C GLY A 7 2.05 10.90 1.75
N ASP A 8 2.38 9.62 1.69
CA ASP A 8 2.39 8.71 2.85
C ASP A 8 3.29 9.26 3.97
N MET A 9 4.58 9.49 3.67
CA MET A 9 5.54 9.97 4.67
C MET A 9 5.19 11.32 5.29
N ILE A 10 4.64 12.24 4.49
CA ILE A 10 4.18 13.56 4.94
C ILE A 10 2.93 13.39 5.83
N GLY A 11 2.00 12.53 5.43
CA GLY A 11 0.74 12.29 6.14
C GLY A 11 0.88 11.46 7.42
N SER A 12 1.93 10.64 7.55
CA SER A 12 2.10 9.65 8.62
C SER A 12 2.04 10.22 10.04
N VAL A 13 2.45 11.48 10.20
CA VAL A 13 2.48 12.22 11.48
C VAL A 13 1.16 12.91 11.82
N HIS A 14 0.23 12.90 10.88
CA HIS A 14 -1.09 13.54 10.96
C HIS A 14 -2.24 12.54 10.93
N GLU A 15 -1.94 11.24 10.79
CA GLU A 15 -2.92 10.17 10.86
C GLU A 15 -3.74 10.25 12.16
N SER A 16 -5.07 10.21 12.05
CA SER A 16 -6.01 10.36 13.17
C SER A 16 -5.93 11.69 13.96
N ALA A 17 -5.19 12.69 13.49
CA ALA A 17 -5.01 13.97 14.18
C ALA A 17 -6.15 14.99 13.92
N HIS A 18 -7.11 14.68 13.03
CA HIS A 18 -8.28 15.53 12.70
C HIS A 18 -7.93 16.98 12.30
N ILE A 19 -6.77 17.18 11.68
CA ILE A 19 -6.32 18.51 11.25
C ILE A 19 -6.96 18.90 9.91
N LYS A 20 -7.35 20.16 9.76
CA LYS A 20 -7.82 20.77 8.49
C LYS A 20 -6.87 21.83 7.94
N ARG A 21 -5.71 21.99 8.57
CA ARG A 21 -4.71 23.01 8.17
C ARG A 21 -4.00 22.54 6.91
N THR A 22 -3.77 23.46 5.98
CA THR A 22 -3.05 23.21 4.72
C THR A 22 -1.60 23.68 4.77
N HIS A 23 -1.22 24.39 5.84
CA HIS A 23 0.14 24.83 6.08
C HIS A 23 0.76 23.99 7.21
N PHE A 24 1.70 23.13 6.85
CA PHE A 24 2.46 22.25 7.75
C PHE A 24 3.82 21.90 7.12
N PRO A 25 4.83 21.52 7.92
CA PRO A 25 6.10 21.04 7.40
C PRO A 25 5.90 19.74 6.61
N LEU A 26 6.56 19.59 5.45
CA LEU A 26 6.48 18.34 4.67
C LEU A 26 7.11 17.16 5.43
N PHE A 27 8.29 17.38 6.01
CA PHE A 27 8.98 16.36 6.80
C PHE A 27 9.31 16.91 8.17
N GLN A 28 9.01 16.11 9.19
CA GLN A 28 9.29 16.45 10.57
C GLN A 28 9.75 15.22 11.35
N LYS A 29 10.11 15.40 12.62
CA LYS A 29 10.47 14.29 13.49
C LYS A 29 9.34 13.26 13.48
N ASN A 30 9.69 12.00 13.23
CA ASN A 30 8.79 10.84 13.11
C ASN A 30 8.01 10.71 11.79
N SER A 31 8.23 11.57 10.78
CA SER A 31 7.80 11.29 9.40
C SER A 31 8.43 9.98 8.94
N ARG A 32 7.60 9.02 8.52
CA ARG A 32 8.04 7.68 8.14
C ARG A 32 7.09 7.11 7.09
N PHE A 33 7.58 6.21 6.26
CA PHE A 33 6.71 5.44 5.39
C PHE A 33 5.89 4.42 6.20
N THR A 34 4.68 4.14 5.74
CA THR A 34 3.72 3.21 6.36
C THR A 34 3.47 1.99 5.46
N ASP A 35 2.44 1.22 5.79
CA ASP A 35 1.94 0.14 4.97
C ASP A 35 1.53 0.58 3.56
N ASP A 36 1.10 1.82 3.35
CA ASP A 36 0.80 2.38 2.03
C ASP A 36 2.00 2.25 1.08
N THR A 37 3.18 2.72 1.51
CA THR A 37 4.42 2.59 0.73
C THR A 37 4.86 1.14 0.60
N VAL A 38 4.84 0.36 1.69
CA VAL A 38 5.32 -1.03 1.65
C VAL A 38 4.49 -1.86 0.67
N MET A 39 3.16 -1.72 0.70
CA MET A 39 2.25 -2.43 -0.19
C MET A 39 2.31 -1.90 -1.62
N THR A 40 2.52 -0.60 -1.82
CA THR A 40 2.78 -0.03 -3.16
C THR A 40 4.04 -0.65 -3.79
N ILE A 41 5.12 -0.81 -3.01
CA ILE A 41 6.35 -1.45 -3.50
C ILE A 41 6.11 -2.92 -3.81
N ALA A 42 5.34 -3.63 -2.98
CA ALA A 42 4.99 -5.02 -3.21
C ALA A 42 4.23 -5.23 -4.54
N VAL A 43 3.28 -4.35 -4.86
CA VAL A 43 2.55 -4.37 -6.14
C VAL A 43 3.50 -4.08 -7.31
N ALA A 44 4.39 -3.09 -7.17
CA ALA A 44 5.38 -2.78 -8.20
C ALA A 44 6.34 -3.95 -8.46
N GLU A 45 6.81 -4.63 -7.41
CA GLU A 45 7.67 -5.82 -7.50
C GLU A 45 6.95 -6.96 -8.23
N ALA A 46 5.69 -7.23 -7.86
CA ALA A 46 4.87 -8.26 -8.49
C ALA A 46 4.74 -8.03 -10.01
N ILE A 47 4.47 -6.79 -10.42
CA ILE A 47 4.36 -6.42 -11.84
C ILE A 47 5.71 -6.60 -12.57
N LEU A 48 6.79 -6.01 -12.02
CA LEU A 48 8.11 -6.02 -12.66
C LEU A 48 8.66 -7.43 -12.85
N HIS A 49 8.40 -8.33 -11.90
CA HIS A 49 8.89 -9.70 -11.93
C HIS A 49 7.84 -10.74 -12.36
N ARG A 50 6.63 -10.31 -12.74
CA ARG A 50 5.51 -11.17 -13.12
C ARG A 50 5.19 -12.24 -12.06
N GLN A 51 5.17 -11.82 -10.80
CA GLN A 51 4.89 -12.67 -9.65
C GLN A 51 3.44 -12.52 -9.19
N ASP A 52 2.99 -13.47 -8.37
CA ASP A 52 1.69 -13.36 -7.69
C ASP A 52 1.68 -12.19 -6.70
N TYR A 53 0.61 -11.38 -6.74
CA TYR A 53 0.44 -10.20 -5.88
C TYR A 53 0.39 -10.59 -4.40
N GLY A 54 -0.41 -11.60 -4.05
CA GLY A 54 -0.55 -12.03 -2.65
C GLY A 54 0.78 -12.44 -2.05
N THR A 55 1.60 -13.16 -2.82
CA THR A 55 2.94 -13.60 -2.43
C THR A 55 3.86 -12.41 -2.17
N CYS A 56 3.86 -11.41 -3.04
CA CYS A 56 4.66 -10.20 -2.85
C CYS A 56 4.17 -9.38 -1.65
N LEU A 57 2.85 -9.24 -1.48
CA LEU A 57 2.24 -8.54 -0.35
C LEU A 57 2.64 -9.18 0.98
N LYS A 58 2.57 -10.51 1.09
CA LYS A 58 3.05 -11.22 2.29
C LYS A 58 4.54 -11.05 2.50
N LYS A 59 5.36 -11.26 1.47
CA LYS A 59 6.82 -11.10 1.54
C LYS A 59 7.21 -9.73 2.09
N TRP A 60 6.65 -8.65 1.54
CA TRP A 60 6.95 -7.28 1.98
C TRP A 60 6.32 -6.95 3.32
N GLY A 61 5.08 -7.41 3.57
CA GLY A 61 4.39 -7.23 4.84
C GLY A 61 5.14 -7.86 6.02
N SER A 62 5.60 -9.10 5.86
CA SER A 62 6.40 -9.82 6.86
C SER A 62 7.78 -9.20 7.05
N LYS A 63 8.37 -8.62 6.01
CA LYS A 63 9.66 -7.91 6.10
C LYS A 63 9.55 -6.60 6.90
N TYR A 64 8.38 -5.96 6.90
CA TYR A 64 8.14 -4.71 7.62
C TYR A 64 6.86 -4.79 8.47
N PRO A 65 6.83 -5.55 9.58
CA PRO A 65 5.60 -5.86 10.32
C PRO A 65 4.99 -4.64 11.06
N ASP A 66 5.82 -3.67 11.44
CA ASP A 66 5.43 -2.54 12.30
C ASP A 66 5.18 -1.24 11.52
N ARG A 67 4.35 -1.32 10.47
CA ARG A 67 4.15 -0.20 9.53
C ARG A 67 2.77 0.45 9.49
N GLY A 68 1.82 -0.03 10.28
CA GLY A 68 0.48 0.60 10.35
C GLY A 68 -0.67 -0.29 9.91
N TYR A 69 -0.40 -1.52 9.46
CA TYR A 69 -1.42 -2.43 8.94
C TYR A 69 -2.67 -2.52 9.82
N GLY A 70 -3.83 -2.42 9.16
CA GLY A 70 -5.12 -2.71 9.76
C GLY A 70 -5.17 -4.12 10.37
N GLY A 71 -5.92 -4.28 11.46
CA GLY A 71 -5.90 -5.52 12.27
C GLY A 71 -6.21 -6.79 11.48
N LEU A 72 -7.18 -6.75 10.56
CA LEU A 72 -7.51 -7.89 9.69
C LEU A 72 -6.40 -8.18 8.67
N PHE A 73 -5.79 -7.14 8.09
CA PHE A 73 -4.67 -7.32 7.16
C PHE A 73 -3.46 -7.93 7.87
N ARG A 74 -3.13 -7.46 9.08
CA ARG A 74 -2.07 -8.05 9.91
C ARG A 74 -2.32 -9.54 10.18
N ARG A 75 -3.57 -9.92 10.48
CA ARG A 75 -3.94 -11.33 10.68
C ARG A 75 -3.73 -12.16 9.41
N TRP A 76 -4.11 -11.63 8.25
CA TRP A 76 -3.88 -12.28 6.96
C TRP A 76 -2.39 -12.40 6.59
N LEU A 77 -1.58 -11.38 6.91
CA LEU A 77 -0.12 -11.45 6.73
C LEU A 77 0.52 -12.58 7.56
N GLN A 78 -0.05 -12.89 8.72
CA GLN A 78 0.45 -13.91 9.64
C GLN A 78 -0.13 -15.30 9.38
N SER A 79 -1.18 -15.43 8.57
CA SER A 79 -1.78 -16.72 8.24
C SER A 79 -1.01 -17.41 7.12
N GLU A 80 -1.18 -18.72 6.98
CA GLU A 80 -0.71 -19.46 5.80
C GLU A 80 -1.62 -19.21 4.58
N ASP A 81 -2.88 -18.82 4.82
CA ASP A 81 -3.90 -18.64 3.78
C ASP A 81 -3.58 -17.51 2.79
N MET A 82 -3.64 -17.81 1.49
CA MET A 82 -3.52 -16.82 0.41
C MET A 82 -4.87 -16.23 0.00
N VAL A 83 -5.96 -16.68 0.62
CA VAL A 83 -7.32 -16.30 0.25
C VAL A 83 -7.61 -14.85 0.69
N PRO A 84 -8.27 -14.02 -0.14
CA PRO A 84 -8.71 -12.70 0.26
C PRO A 84 -9.65 -12.75 1.47
N TYR A 85 -9.40 -11.93 2.49
CA TYR A 85 -10.20 -11.89 3.73
C TYR A 85 -11.43 -10.95 3.64
N ASN A 86 -11.81 -10.53 2.42
CA ASN A 86 -12.96 -9.68 2.10
C ASN A 86 -13.04 -8.37 2.92
N SER A 87 -12.06 -7.48 2.71
CA SER A 87 -11.98 -6.18 3.39
C SER A 87 -12.72 -5.08 2.63
N PHE A 88 -13.38 -4.18 3.36
CA PHE A 88 -14.01 -2.97 2.82
C PHE A 88 -13.20 -1.69 3.08
N GLY A 89 -11.97 -1.82 3.59
CA GLY A 89 -11.07 -0.69 3.81
C GLY A 89 -10.44 -0.17 2.51
N ASN A 90 -9.74 0.95 2.61
CA ASN A 90 -9.00 1.56 1.48
C ASN A 90 -7.66 0.86 1.16
N GLY A 91 -7.31 -0.21 1.87
CA GLY A 91 -5.98 -0.84 1.79
C GLY A 91 -5.59 -1.38 0.41
N SER A 92 -6.56 -1.76 -0.43
CA SER A 92 -6.31 -2.10 -1.84
C SER A 92 -6.14 -0.85 -2.70
N ALA A 93 -6.95 0.19 -2.46
CA ALA A 93 -6.89 1.44 -3.21
C ALA A 93 -5.59 2.22 -2.98
N MET A 94 -5.07 2.25 -1.74
CA MET A 94 -3.85 3.00 -1.41
C MET A 94 -2.59 2.48 -2.12
N ARG A 95 -2.58 1.19 -2.50
CA ARG A 95 -1.41 0.50 -3.08
C ARG A 95 -1.46 0.32 -4.61
N VAL A 96 -2.57 0.64 -5.26
CA VAL A 96 -2.84 0.27 -6.66
C VAL A 96 -2.04 1.09 -7.69
N SER A 97 -1.42 2.20 -7.27
CA SER A 97 -0.78 3.16 -8.18
C SER A 97 0.20 2.56 -9.20
N PRO A 98 1.02 1.52 -8.91
CA PRO A 98 1.92 0.94 -9.91
C PRO A 98 1.22 0.35 -11.13
N VAL A 99 -0.02 -0.14 -10.98
CA VAL A 99 -0.84 -0.64 -12.10
C VAL A 99 -1.05 0.46 -13.14
N GLY A 100 -1.41 1.66 -12.69
CA GLY A 100 -1.63 2.82 -13.57
C GLY A 100 -0.35 3.33 -14.26
N PHE A 101 0.83 2.96 -13.77
CA PHE A 101 2.10 3.25 -14.45
C PHE A 101 2.50 2.15 -15.45
N ALA A 102 2.12 0.90 -15.21
CA ALA A 102 2.57 -0.25 -15.98
C ALA A 102 1.67 -0.59 -17.18
N PHE A 103 0.37 -0.26 -17.12
CA PHE A 103 -0.62 -0.63 -18.12
C PHE A 103 -1.26 0.61 -18.76
N ASN A 104 -1.41 0.59 -20.09
CA ASN A 104 -1.86 1.75 -20.87
C ASN A 104 -3.29 1.64 -21.41
N LYS A 105 -3.90 0.45 -21.34
CA LYS A 105 -5.30 0.24 -21.75
C LYS A 105 -6.18 0.19 -20.52
N LEU A 106 -7.32 0.88 -20.59
CA LEU A 106 -8.28 0.95 -19.49
C LEU A 106 -8.69 -0.44 -18.98
N ASN A 107 -8.97 -1.38 -19.89
CA ASN A 107 -9.37 -2.73 -19.52
C ASN A 107 -8.26 -3.46 -18.75
N ASP A 108 -7.03 -3.44 -19.26
CA ASP A 108 -5.87 -4.06 -18.60
C ASP A 108 -5.62 -3.44 -17.21
N VAL A 109 -5.75 -2.11 -17.08
CA VAL A 109 -5.63 -1.40 -15.80
C VAL A 109 -6.70 -1.86 -14.81
N LEU A 110 -7.95 -1.98 -15.25
CA LEU A 110 -9.06 -2.41 -14.37
C LEU A 110 -8.93 -3.88 -13.96
N GLU A 111 -8.52 -4.75 -14.89
CA GLU A 111 -8.28 -6.16 -14.60
C GLU A 111 -7.14 -6.34 -13.60
N GLU A 112 -6.02 -5.65 -13.80
CA GLU A 112 -4.88 -5.73 -12.90
C GLU A 112 -5.17 -5.09 -11.54
N ALA A 113 -5.85 -3.94 -11.50
CA ALA A 113 -6.27 -3.31 -10.25
C ALA A 113 -7.20 -4.22 -9.40
N LYS A 114 -8.03 -5.05 -10.05
CA LYS A 114 -8.89 -6.02 -9.35
C LYS A 114 -8.12 -7.18 -8.73
N ARG A 115 -6.92 -7.49 -9.26
CA ARG A 115 -6.07 -8.60 -8.82
C ARG A 115 -5.14 -8.22 -7.66
N THR A 116 -4.89 -6.93 -7.45
CA THR A 116 -3.95 -6.41 -6.41
C THR A 116 -4.50 -6.38 -5.00
#